data_AF-A0A843WYM8-F1
#
_entry.id   AF-A0A843WYM8-F1
#
_cell.length_a   1.000
_cell.length_b   1.000
_cell.length_c   1.000
_cell.angle_alpha   90.00
_cell.angle_beta   90.00
_cell.angle_gamma   90.00
#
_symmetry.space_group_name_H-M   'P 1'
#
loop_
_entity.id
_entity.type
_entity.pdbx_description
1 polymer ?
#
loop_
_entity_poly.entity_id
_entity_poly.type
_entity_poly.pdbx_seq_one_letter_code
_entity_poly.pdbx_strand_id
1 'polypeptide(L)' 'MGRYESFRRSNFQKSNMRRLLTSITGSQKISMPMTIVVSGIAKIFVGELVESG' A
#
# COMPACT_ATOMS: atom_id res chain seq x y z
N MET A 1 21.84 6.13 9.38
CA MET A 1 20.39 5.76 9.44
C MET A 1 19.95 5.32 8.04
N GLY A 2 19.96 4.02 7.73
CA GLY A 2 19.96 3.56 6.32
C GLY A 2 18.75 2.72 5.86
N ARG A 3 18.33 1.73 6.65
CA ARG A 3 17.29 0.76 6.25
C ARG A 3 15.98 0.89 7.04
N TYR A 4 16.07 0.91 8.37
CA TYR A 4 14.90 0.98 9.24
C TYR A 4 14.08 2.27 9.04
N GLU A 5 14.74 3.43 9.00
CA GLU A 5 14.04 4.71 8.76
C GLU A 5 13.36 4.76 7.38
N SER A 6 14.02 4.20 6.35
CA SER A 6 13.47 4.09 5.00
C SER A 6 12.22 3.21 4.97
N PHE A 7 12.26 2.05 5.65
CA PHE A 7 11.09 1.19 5.81
C PHE A 7 9.97 1.83 6.64
N ARG A 8 10.31 2.51 7.74
CA ARG A 8 9.35 3.19 8.61
C ARG A 8 8.58 4.27 7.86
N ARG A 9 9.26 5.03 6.99
CA ARG A 9 8.67 6.13 6.22
C ARG A 9 8.07 5.72 4.87
N SER A 10 8.39 4.54 4.35
CA SER A 10 7.83 4.07 3.08
C SER A 10 6.31 3.88 3.18
N ASN A 11 5.58 4.38 2.19
CA ASN A 11 4.12 4.29 2.13
C ASN A 11 3.67 4.33 0.68
N PHE A 12 2.52 3.73 0.37
CA PHE A 12 1.90 3.86 -0.95
C PHE A 12 1.18 5.20 -1.09
N GLN A 13 1.29 5.82 -2.27
CA GLN A 13 0.56 7.04 -2.58
C GLN A 13 -0.94 6.75 -2.68
N LYS A 14 -1.73 7.47 -1.88
CA LYS A 14 -3.19 7.27 -1.75
C LYS A 14 -3.92 7.41 -3.09
N SER A 15 -3.54 8.37 -3.91
CA SER A 15 -4.13 8.63 -5.23
C SER A 15 -3.97 7.42 -6.16
N ASN A 16 -2.77 6.85 -6.22
CA ASN A 16 -2.45 5.73 -7.08
C ASN A 16 -3.16 4.46 -6.60
N MET A 17 -3.16 4.23 -5.28
CA MET A 17 -3.87 3.08 -4.69
C MET A 17 -5.38 3.16 -4.95
N ARG A 18 -5.98 4.36 -4.78
CA ARG A 18 -7.39 4.56 -5.09
C ARG A 18 -7.68 4.32 -6.58
N ARG A 19 -6.82 4.81 -7.49
CA ARG A 19 -6.97 4.58 -8.94
C ARG A 19 -6.92 3.09 -9.27
N LEU A 20 -5.98 2.35 -8.69
CA LEU A 20 -5.84 0.91 -8.87
C LEU A 20 -7.08 0.16 -8.37
N LEU A 21 -7.56 0.50 -7.16
CA LEU A 21 -8.75 -0.11 -6.58
C LEU A 21 -10.00 0.15 -7.41
N THR A 22 -10.18 1.38 -7.92
CA THR A 22 -11.28 1.70 -8.82
C THR A 22 -11.18 0.94 -10.15
N SER A 23 -9.97 0.77 -10.72
CA SER A 23 -9.82 0.00 -11.96
C SER A 23 -10.11 -1.50 -11.80
N ILE A 24 -9.83 -2.08 -10.62
CA ILE A 24 -10.05 -3.51 -10.35
C ILE A 24 -11.51 -3.78 -9.99
N THR A 25 -12.08 -2.98 -9.09
CA THR A 25 -13.43 -3.21 -8.54
C THR A 25 -14.54 -2.62 -9.39
N GLY A 26 -14.21 -1.71 -10.34
CA GLY A 26 -15.19 -0.90 -11.07
C GLY A 26 -15.93 0.12 -10.19
N SER A 27 -15.68 0.14 -8.88
CA SER A 27 -16.36 1.04 -7.95
C SER A 27 -15.65 2.39 -7.85
N GLN A 28 -16.39 3.46 -8.12
CA GLN A 28 -15.92 4.84 -7.90
C GLN A 28 -15.93 5.23 -6.42
N LYS A 29 -16.67 4.49 -5.59
CA LYS A 29 -16.85 4.74 -4.15
C LYS A 29 -15.86 3.90 -3.33
N ILE A 30 -14.57 4.15 -3.50
CA ILE A 30 -13.52 3.62 -2.62
C ILE A 30 -13.35 4.57 -1.44
N SER A 31 -13.56 4.06 -0.22
CA SER A 31 -13.41 4.83 1.02
C SER A 31 -11.93 5.01 1.40
N MET A 32 -11.64 6.06 2.16
CA MET A 32 -10.29 6.31 2.69
C MET A 32 -9.81 5.15 3.59
N PRO A 33 -10.62 4.61 4.52
CA PRO A 33 -10.22 3.45 5.31
C PRO A 33 -9.84 2.23 4.46
N MET A 34 -10.60 1.96 3.40
CA MET A 34 -10.28 0.86 2.48
C MET A 34 -8.90 1.03 1.84
N THR A 35 -8.59 2.25 1.40
CA THR A 35 -7.29 2.57 0.80
C THR A 35 -6.14 2.40 1.79
N ILE A 36 -6.35 2.76 3.07
CA ILE A 36 -5.36 2.60 4.15
C ILE A 36 -5.10 1.11 4.41
N VAL A 37 -6.16 0.30 4.54
CA VAL A 37 -6.05 -1.15 4.81
C VAL A 37 -5.29 -1.85 3.68
N VAL A 38 -5.69 -1.62 2.42
CA VAL A 38 -5.03 -2.26 1.27
C VAL A 38 -3.56 -1.84 1.17
N SER A 39 -3.26 -0.56 1.43
CA SER A 39 -1.87 -0.09 1.45
C SER A 39 -1.04 -0.76 2.55
N GLY A 40 -1.63 -1.01 3.72
CA GLY A 40 -0.99 -1.72 4.83
C GLY A 40 -0.69 -3.17 4.49
N ILE A 41 -1.68 -3.91 3.96
CA ILE A 41 -1.52 -5.31 3.55
C ILE A 41 -0.44 -5.42 2.45
N ALA A 42 -0.49 -4.56 1.43
CA ALA A 42 0.52 -4.53 0.39
C ALA A 42 1.93 -4.25 0.94
N LYS A 43 2.05 -3.40 1.97
CA LYS A 43 3.34 -3.08 2.59
C LYS A 43 3.91 -4.27 3.37
N ILE A 44 3.06 -5.02 4.07
CA ILE A 44 3.44 -6.25 4.77
C ILE A 44 3.94 -7.28 3.76
N PHE A 45 3.18 -7.51 2.68
CA PHE A 45 3.57 -8.43 1.61
C PHE A 45 4.93 -8.08 0.99
N VAL A 46 5.17 -6.79 0.68
CA VAL A 46 6.47 -6.34 0.16
C VAL A 46 7.59 -6.54 1.19
N GLY A 47 7.30 -6.34 2.48
CA GLY A 47 8.26 -6.62 3.56
C GLY A 47 8.66 -8.09 3.58
N GLU A 48 7.69 -9.00 3.63
CA GLU A 48 7.93 -10.44 3.61
C GLU A 48 8.68 -10.88 2.35
N LEU A 49 8.32 -10.34 1.19
CA LEU A 49 8.97 -10.64 -0.09
C LEU A 49 10.45 -10.24 -0.09
N VAL A 50 10.79 -9.07 0.47
CA VAL A 50 12.17 -8.58 0.54
C VAL A 50 12.99 -9.31 1.62
N GLU A 51 12.33 -9.77 2.68
CA GLU A 51 12.99 -10.51 3.78
C GLU A 51 13.17 -11.99 3.47
N SER A 52 12.30 -12.59 2.66
CA SER A 52 12.36 -14.00 2.27
C SER A 52 13.05 -14.25 0.93
N GLY A 53 13.13 -13.22 0.08
CA GLY A 53 13.72 -13.27 -1.26
C GLY A 53 15.24 -13.14 -1.30
#